data_AF-A0A7S0SAP7-F1
#
_entry.id   AF-A0A7S0SAP7-F1
#
_cell.length_a   1.000
_cell.length_b   1.000
_cell.length_c   1.000
_cell.angle_alpha   90.00
_cell.angle_beta   90.00
_cell.angle_gamma   90.00
#
_symmetry.space_group_name_H-M   'P 1'
#
loop_
_entity.id
_entity.type
_entity.pdbx_description
1 polymer ?
#
loop_
_entity_poly.entity_id
_entity_poly.type
_entity_poly.pdbx_seq_one_letter_code
_entity_poly.pdbx_strand_id
1 'polypeptide(L)'
;RRGAAKVALNLLHEVHLGASGKFHVYIQQLPTDFDLLSLWSDEELLMLQYPPATRAAQGQRAEDDEAFALVRTHSPSTPVEKDALIWALNMVRSRVFSGRLTDEATTKANLLPRALAVGTAFAAFLTSQTQEGRWVAVFVMLALVVFDSKDLDEGEEGSAKLAYVLMPLIDAFNHRNMAKTEFEFSSQAFRLRSPAAYAQGDEVLISYGALGNDELAVRYGFVDGDNTSDTFAYEGLLTWLQANHDPLKRSLGAAPDRLTRGLREARLESYVSMGVLRWDGAADDNLMWGLRVLMATPEQWTAAGGTAAGLKLG
;
A
#
# COMPACT_ATOMS: atom_id res chain seq x y z
N ARG A 1 9.78 7.43 -0.13
CA ARG A 1 11.23 7.15 0.03
C ARG A 1 12.00 8.30 0.70
N ARG A 2 12.12 9.51 0.11
CA ARG A 2 12.85 10.64 0.75
C ARG A 2 12.30 11.11 2.11
N GLY A 3 11.00 10.98 2.37
CA GLY A 3 10.39 11.37 3.65
C GLY A 3 10.83 10.50 4.83
N ALA A 4 10.82 9.18 4.65
CA ALA A 4 11.20 8.21 5.67
C ALA A 4 12.66 8.37 6.13
N ALA A 5 13.60 8.54 5.20
CA ALA A 5 15.01 8.78 5.52
C ALA A 5 15.23 10.06 6.33
N LYS A 6 14.44 11.12 6.09
CA LYS A 6 14.51 12.36 6.90
C LYS A 6 14.05 12.12 8.33
N VAL A 7 12.97 11.36 8.53
CA VAL A 7 12.49 11.01 9.87
C VAL A 7 13.53 10.16 10.61
N ALA A 8 14.16 9.20 9.92
CA ALA A 8 15.22 8.36 10.51
C ALA A 8 16.43 9.20 10.96
N LEU A 9 16.88 10.16 10.14
CA LEU A 9 17.97 11.06 10.50
C LEU A 9 17.60 11.99 11.67
N ASN A 10 16.35 12.49 11.71
CA ASN A 10 15.86 13.27 12.84
C ASN A 10 15.80 12.44 14.13
N LEU A 11 15.39 11.17 14.03
CA LEU A 11 15.40 10.24 15.17
C LEU A 11 16.82 10.05 15.70
N LEU A 12 17.80 9.81 14.81
CA LEU A 12 19.21 9.70 15.21
C LEU A 12 19.76 10.97 15.84
N HIS A 13 19.36 12.14 15.36
CA HIS A 13 19.74 13.40 15.97
C HIS A 13 19.22 13.50 17.41
N GLU A 14 17.95 13.18 17.65
CA GLU A 14 17.36 13.19 19.00
C GLU A 14 17.97 12.12 19.90
N VAL A 15 18.36 10.96 19.36
CA VAL A 15 19.11 9.93 20.10
C VAL A 15 20.46 10.50 20.56
N HIS A 16 21.17 11.22 19.69
CA HIS A 16 22.47 11.83 20.02
C HIS A 16 22.37 12.92 21.11
N LEU A 17 21.27 13.66 21.18
CA LEU A 17 21.03 14.64 22.25
C LEU A 17 20.92 13.98 23.63
N GLY A 18 20.66 12.67 23.71
CA GLY A 18 20.56 11.92 24.95
C GLY A 18 19.54 12.55 25.91
N ALA A 19 19.89 12.66 27.19
CA ALA A 19 19.01 13.20 28.23
C ALA A 19 18.61 14.68 28.04
N SER A 20 19.29 15.41 27.14
CA SER A 20 18.94 16.79 26.82
C SER A 20 17.87 16.91 25.73
N GLY A 21 17.61 15.82 24.99
CA GLY A 21 16.62 15.78 23.91
C GLY A 21 15.18 15.78 24.44
N LYS A 22 14.28 16.47 23.72
CA LYS A 22 12.87 16.56 24.11
C LYS A 22 12.16 15.20 24.04
N PHE A 23 12.63 14.32 23.15
CA PHE A 23 12.06 13.01 22.93
C PHE A 23 12.79 11.89 23.68
N HIS A 24 13.69 12.21 24.62
CA HIS A 24 14.50 11.22 25.34
C HIS A 24 13.68 10.09 25.97
N VAL A 25 12.59 10.43 26.67
CA VAL A 25 11.71 9.46 27.34
C VAL A 25 11.00 8.55 26.34
N TYR A 26 10.62 9.07 25.17
CA TYR A 26 10.02 8.27 24.10
C TYR A 26 11.06 7.34 23.48
N ILE A 27 12.25 7.85 23.18
CA ILE A 27 13.35 7.08 22.58
C ILE A 27 13.75 5.90 23.48
N GLN A 28 13.75 6.08 24.81
CA GLN A 28 14.04 4.99 25.76
C GLN A 28 13.01 3.84 25.74
N GLN A 29 11.83 4.06 25.17
CA GLN A 29 10.78 3.04 25.02
C GLN A 29 10.81 2.35 23.66
N LEU A 30 11.65 2.83 22.74
CA LEU A 30 11.77 2.24 21.41
C LEU A 30 12.49 0.88 21.48
N PRO A 31 12.05 -0.10 20.68
CA PRO A 31 12.79 -1.35 20.52
C PRO A 31 14.24 -1.13 20.11
N THR A 32 15.13 -1.92 20.68
CA THR A 32 16.57 -1.92 20.34
C THR A 32 16.91 -2.89 19.22
N ASP A 33 16.05 -3.88 19.01
CA ASP A 33 16.21 -5.02 18.14
C ASP A 33 14.87 -5.38 17.47
N PHE A 34 14.95 -6.20 16.42
CA PHE A 34 13.80 -6.59 15.62
C PHE A 34 13.96 -8.00 15.05
N ASP A 35 12.83 -8.64 14.76
CA ASP A 35 12.75 -9.91 14.04
C ASP A 35 12.38 -9.73 12.55
N LEU A 36 12.94 -8.71 11.90
CA LEU A 36 12.67 -8.42 10.49
C LEU A 36 13.37 -9.43 9.58
N LEU A 37 12.70 -9.85 8.50
CA LEU A 37 13.31 -10.74 7.50
C LEU A 37 14.60 -10.18 6.89
N SER A 38 14.74 -8.85 6.81
CA SER A 38 15.98 -8.23 6.33
C SER A 38 17.19 -8.48 7.23
N LEU A 39 16.99 -8.88 8.49
CA LEU A 39 18.04 -9.17 9.48
C LEU A 39 18.42 -10.65 9.55
N TRP A 40 17.63 -11.53 8.93
CA TRP A 40 17.91 -12.97 8.86
C TRP A 40 19.14 -13.26 8.01
N SER A 41 19.78 -14.42 8.16
CA SER A 41 20.84 -14.85 7.25
C SER A 41 20.28 -15.24 5.88
N ASP A 42 21.14 -15.34 4.86
CA ASP A 42 20.71 -15.82 3.54
C ASP A 42 20.24 -17.28 3.60
N GLU A 43 20.86 -18.11 4.45
CA GLU A 43 20.42 -19.48 4.70
C GLU A 43 19.03 -19.53 5.35
N GLU A 44 18.77 -18.67 6.34
CA GLU A 44 17.45 -18.54 6.98
C GLU A 44 16.38 -18.10 5.98
N LEU A 45 16.68 -17.12 5.12
CA LEU A 45 15.77 -16.71 4.06
C LEU A 45 15.52 -17.81 3.03
N LEU A 46 16.52 -18.65 2.72
CA LEU A 46 16.35 -19.79 1.83
C LEU A 46 15.47 -20.88 2.44
N MET A 47 15.50 -21.05 3.77
CA MET A 47 14.64 -22.00 4.47
C MET A 47 13.14 -21.67 4.37
N LEU A 48 12.78 -20.41 4.11
CA LEU A 48 11.38 -20.02 3.85
C LEU A 48 10.79 -20.73 2.62
N GLN A 49 11.64 -21.13 1.66
CA GLN A 49 11.22 -21.73 0.38
C GLN A 49 10.18 -20.89 -0.37
N TYR A 50 10.20 -19.58 -0.13
CA TYR A 50 9.23 -18.63 -0.66
C TYR A 50 9.97 -17.40 -1.23
N PRO A 51 10.37 -17.46 -2.52
CA PRO A 51 11.19 -16.43 -3.16
C PRO A 51 10.67 -14.99 -3.07
N PRO A 52 9.35 -14.71 -3.08
CA PRO A 52 8.85 -13.34 -2.91
C PRO A 52 9.30 -12.68 -1.60
N ALA A 53 9.20 -13.38 -0.47
CA ALA A 53 9.66 -12.84 0.82
C ALA A 53 11.18 -12.65 0.86
N THR A 54 11.94 -13.61 0.31
CA THR A 54 13.40 -13.49 0.19
C THR A 54 13.81 -12.24 -0.60
N ARG A 55 13.17 -11.99 -1.75
CA ARG A 55 13.44 -10.78 -2.55
C ARG A 55 13.03 -9.51 -1.85
N ALA A 56 11.91 -9.52 -1.13
CA ALA A 56 11.47 -8.34 -0.37
C ALA A 56 12.48 -7.99 0.74
N ALA A 57 12.99 -9.00 1.47
CA ALA A 57 14.03 -8.82 2.48
C ALA A 57 15.35 -8.30 1.87
N GLN A 58 15.80 -8.88 0.76
CA GLN A 58 16.99 -8.42 0.04
C GLN A 58 16.82 -7.00 -0.52
N GLY A 59 15.62 -6.68 -1.02
CA GLY A 59 15.26 -5.33 -1.47
C GLY A 59 15.37 -4.31 -0.33
N GLN A 60 14.90 -4.66 0.87
CA GLN A 60 15.04 -3.79 2.05
C GLN A 60 16.51 -3.57 2.44
N ARG A 61 17.36 -4.61 2.38
CA ARG A 61 18.82 -4.45 2.61
C ARG A 61 19.45 -3.50 1.58
N ALA A 62 19.07 -3.63 0.31
CA ALA A 62 19.55 -2.74 -0.75
C ALA A 62 19.09 -1.29 -0.54
N GLU A 63 17.84 -1.07 -0.10
CA GLU A 63 17.34 0.26 0.26
C GLU A 63 18.12 0.88 1.44
N ASP A 64 18.50 0.06 2.43
CA ASP A 64 19.32 0.49 3.57
C ASP A 64 20.74 0.89 3.14
N ASP A 65 21.35 0.09 2.27
CA ASP A 65 22.66 0.37 1.68
C ASP A 65 22.65 1.66 0.85
N GLU A 66 21.62 1.86 0.03
CA GLU A 66 21.42 3.08 -0.75
C GLU A 66 21.26 4.30 0.16
N ALA A 67 20.44 4.19 1.21
CA ALA A 67 20.23 5.27 2.18
C ALA A 67 21.53 5.65 2.90
N PHE A 68 22.33 4.66 3.32
CA PHE A 68 23.62 4.92 3.95
C PHE A 68 24.62 5.57 2.98
N ALA A 69 24.67 5.09 1.74
CA ALA A 69 25.51 5.68 0.70
C ALA A 69 25.15 7.16 0.47
N LEU A 70 23.86 7.50 0.39
CA LEU A 70 23.40 8.88 0.24
C LEU A 70 23.85 9.78 1.39
N VAL A 71 23.78 9.30 2.65
CA VAL A 71 24.28 10.04 3.81
C VAL A 71 25.79 10.29 3.67
N ARG A 72 26.57 9.29 3.28
CA ARG A 72 28.02 9.42 3.11
C ARG A 72 28.40 10.33 1.95
N THR A 73 27.65 10.32 0.85
CA THR A 73 27.88 11.19 -0.30
C THR A 73 27.57 12.65 0.03
N HIS A 74 26.43 12.92 0.68
CA HIS A 74 25.98 14.29 0.91
C HIS A 74 26.43 14.89 2.25
N SER A 75 26.85 14.06 3.21
CA SER A 75 27.28 14.50 4.54
C SER A 75 28.39 13.58 5.10
N PRO A 76 29.57 13.53 4.47
CA PRO A 76 30.62 12.57 4.81
C PRO A 76 31.16 12.71 6.25
N SER A 77 31.10 13.92 6.82
CA SER A 77 31.56 14.23 8.17
C SER A 77 30.52 13.93 9.26
N THR A 78 29.29 13.56 8.90
CA THR A 78 28.26 13.22 9.87
C THR A 78 28.56 11.86 10.51
N PRO A 79 28.69 11.76 11.85
CA PRO A 79 29.09 10.55 12.55
C PRO A 79 27.90 9.58 12.71
N VAL A 80 27.33 9.12 11.60
CA VAL A 80 26.26 8.12 11.59
C VAL A 80 26.83 6.77 11.19
N GLU A 81 26.80 5.83 12.13
CA GLU A 81 27.13 4.42 11.88
C GLU A 81 26.03 3.73 11.06
N LYS A 82 26.42 2.74 10.27
CA LYS A 82 25.48 2.05 9.37
C LYS A 82 24.36 1.35 10.13
N ASP A 83 24.71 0.63 11.20
CA ASP A 83 23.73 -0.12 12.01
C ASP A 83 22.75 0.82 12.72
N ALA A 84 23.22 1.99 13.17
CA ALA A 84 22.35 3.01 13.75
C ALA A 84 21.36 3.56 12.72
N LEU A 85 21.80 3.81 11.48
CA LEU A 85 20.91 4.21 10.40
C LEU A 85 19.88 3.13 10.06
N ILE A 86 20.30 1.87 9.98
CA ILE A 86 19.41 0.73 9.72
C ILE A 86 18.36 0.62 10.82
N TRP A 87 18.77 0.70 12.10
CA TRP A 87 17.85 0.72 13.22
C TRP A 87 16.81 1.85 13.10
N ALA A 88 17.26 3.08 12.78
CA ALA A 88 16.36 4.22 12.63
C ALA A 88 15.42 4.09 11.42
N LEU A 89 15.88 3.51 10.31
CA LEU A 89 15.03 3.21 9.16
C LEU A 89 13.98 2.15 9.49
N ASN A 90 14.34 1.11 10.26
CA ASN A 90 13.42 0.07 10.71
C ASN A 90 12.40 0.59 11.73
N MET A 91 12.79 1.52 12.61
CA MET A 91 11.84 2.29 13.43
C MET A 91 10.82 3.02 12.56
N VAL A 92 11.26 3.72 11.52
CA VAL A 92 10.35 4.41 10.61
C VAL A 92 9.45 3.43 9.85
N ARG A 93 9.97 2.32 9.32
CA ARG A 93 9.17 1.33 8.58
C ARG A 93 8.03 0.73 9.40
N SER A 94 8.29 0.47 10.68
CA SER A 94 7.36 -0.21 11.58
C SER A 94 6.43 0.72 12.36
N ARG A 95 6.75 2.02 12.47
CA ARG A 95 6.07 2.94 13.41
C ARG A 95 5.65 4.28 12.83
N VAL A 96 6.00 4.58 11.56
CA VAL A 96 5.69 5.89 10.99
C VAL A 96 4.24 6.00 10.54
N PHE A 97 3.62 7.10 10.92
CA PHE A 97 2.33 7.51 10.40
C PHE A 97 2.54 8.50 9.27
N SER A 98 1.75 8.36 8.20
CA SER A 98 1.70 9.34 7.12
C SER A 98 0.39 10.12 7.17
N GLY A 99 0.48 11.43 6.96
CA GLY A 99 -0.67 12.32 6.96
C GLY A 99 -0.41 13.50 6.03
N ARG A 100 -1.48 14.04 5.44
CA ARG A 100 -1.38 15.31 4.71
C ARG A 100 -1.45 16.44 5.73
N LEU A 101 -0.39 17.24 5.81
CA LEU A 101 -0.44 18.48 6.58
C LEU A 101 -1.30 19.47 5.81
N THR A 102 -2.58 19.54 6.14
CA THR A 102 -3.47 20.59 5.66
C THR A 102 -3.43 21.75 6.66
N ASP A 103 -3.17 22.96 6.16
CA ASP A 103 -3.35 24.16 6.97
C ASP A 103 -4.87 24.41 7.13
N GLU A 104 -5.36 24.25 8.37
CA GLU A 104 -6.77 24.44 8.72
C GLU A 104 -7.29 25.81 8.26
N ALA A 105 -6.43 26.84 8.20
CA ALA A 105 -6.83 28.18 7.78
C ALA A 105 -7.19 28.22 6.29
N THR A 106 -6.43 27.54 5.43
CA THR A 106 -6.70 27.46 4.00
C THR A 106 -7.90 26.56 3.70
N THR A 107 -8.05 25.44 4.42
CA THR A 107 -9.23 24.57 4.30
C THR A 107 -10.52 25.31 4.72
N LYS A 108 -10.49 26.05 5.84
CA LYS A 108 -11.63 26.87 6.29
C LYS A 108 -11.95 28.02 5.35
N ALA A 109 -10.95 28.70 4.78
CA ALA A 109 -11.14 29.76 3.81
C ALA A 109 -11.85 29.28 2.53
N ASN A 110 -11.60 28.05 2.11
CA ASN A 110 -12.17 27.48 0.88
C ASN A 110 -13.55 26.81 1.10
N LEU A 111 -13.93 26.47 2.34
CA LEU A 111 -15.21 25.81 2.63
C LEU A 111 -16.43 26.69 2.31
N LEU A 112 -16.38 27.98 2.66
CA LEU A 112 -17.50 28.91 2.44
C LEU A 112 -17.81 29.15 0.95
N PRO A 113 -16.84 29.50 0.08
CA PRO A 113 -17.11 29.65 -1.36
C PRO A 113 -17.52 28.31 -2.00
N ARG A 114 -17.00 27.16 -1.53
CA ARG A 114 -17.42 25.83 -2.00
C ARG A 114 -18.88 25.52 -1.66
N ALA A 115 -19.29 25.74 -0.41
CA ALA A 115 -20.67 25.55 0.02
C ALA A 115 -21.62 26.48 -0.76
N LEU A 116 -21.19 27.72 -1.03
CA LEU A 116 -21.97 28.66 -1.84
C LEU A 116 -22.11 28.22 -3.29
N ALA A 117 -21.05 27.70 -3.92
CA ALA A 117 -21.09 27.19 -5.29
C ALA A 117 -22.02 25.97 -5.43
N VAL A 118 -21.94 25.02 -4.48
CA VAL A 118 -22.84 23.87 -4.44
C VAL A 118 -24.29 24.30 -4.23
N GLY A 119 -24.54 25.21 -3.28
CA GLY A 119 -25.86 25.78 -3.04
C GLY A 119 -26.43 26.50 -4.27
N THR A 120 -25.58 27.22 -5.01
CA THR A 120 -25.98 27.94 -6.23
C THR A 120 -26.32 26.97 -7.37
N ALA A 121 -25.51 25.93 -7.59
CA ALA A 121 -25.79 24.90 -8.59
C ALA A 121 -27.08 24.13 -8.25
N PHE A 122 -27.31 23.82 -6.97
CA PHE A 122 -28.53 23.17 -6.51
C PHE A 122 -29.76 24.07 -6.67
N ALA A 123 -29.67 25.37 -6.33
CA ALA A 123 -30.75 26.33 -6.54
C ALA A 123 -31.06 26.51 -8.03
N ALA A 124 -30.05 26.57 -8.90
CA ALA A 124 -30.23 26.63 -10.35
C ALA A 124 -30.92 25.37 -10.89
N PHE A 125 -30.61 24.19 -10.36
CA PHE A 125 -31.30 22.95 -10.70
C PHE A 125 -32.80 23.01 -10.34
N LEU A 126 -33.12 23.44 -9.11
CA LEU A 126 -34.51 23.50 -8.64
C LEU A 126 -35.35 24.56 -9.36
N THR A 127 -34.75 25.69 -9.72
CA THR A 127 -35.46 26.85 -10.27
C THR A 127 -35.53 26.86 -11.80
N SER A 128 -34.72 26.05 -12.49
CA SER A 128 -34.73 26.01 -13.95
C SER A 128 -36.03 25.42 -14.51
N GLN A 129 -36.62 26.16 -15.45
CA GLN A 129 -37.84 25.82 -16.19
C GLN A 129 -37.57 24.98 -17.44
N THR A 130 -36.30 24.80 -17.82
CA THR A 130 -35.90 24.02 -19.01
C THR A 130 -35.09 22.78 -18.62
N GLN A 131 -35.28 21.67 -19.34
CA GLN A 131 -34.50 20.45 -19.09
C GLN A 131 -33.00 20.66 -19.30
N GLU A 132 -32.61 21.45 -20.31
CA GLU A 132 -31.21 21.77 -20.59
C GLU A 132 -30.54 22.51 -19.43
N GLY A 133 -31.23 23.49 -18.81
CA GLY A 133 -30.68 24.21 -17.66
C GLY A 133 -30.50 23.33 -16.42
N ARG A 134 -31.37 22.32 -16.24
CA ARG A 134 -31.22 21.32 -15.16
C ARG A 134 -30.02 20.41 -15.41
N TRP A 135 -29.82 19.95 -16.64
CA TRP A 135 -28.66 19.14 -16.99
C TRP A 135 -27.35 19.90 -16.82
N VAL A 136 -27.29 21.18 -17.21
CA VAL A 136 -26.11 22.02 -16.96
C VAL A 136 -25.81 22.14 -15.46
N ALA A 137 -26.82 22.35 -14.61
CA ALA A 137 -26.63 22.41 -13.15
C ALA A 137 -26.12 21.07 -12.57
N VAL A 138 -26.60 19.94 -13.09
CA VAL A 138 -26.10 18.60 -12.72
C VAL A 138 -24.65 18.41 -13.17
N PHE A 139 -24.30 18.83 -14.39
CA PHE A 139 -22.92 18.76 -14.87
C PHE A 139 -21.98 19.65 -14.06
N VAL A 140 -22.42 20.84 -13.63
CA VAL A 140 -21.65 21.71 -12.72
C VAL A 140 -21.47 21.05 -11.35
N MET A 141 -22.51 20.43 -10.78
CA MET A 141 -22.38 19.67 -9.53
C MET A 141 -21.41 18.48 -9.67
N LEU A 142 -21.53 17.71 -10.76
CA LEU A 142 -20.63 16.59 -11.04
C LEU A 142 -19.20 17.07 -11.28
N ALA A 143 -19.00 18.18 -11.97
CA ALA A 143 -17.68 18.78 -12.15
C ALA A 143 -17.08 19.20 -10.79
N LEU A 144 -17.87 19.85 -9.92
CA LEU A 144 -17.40 20.24 -8.58
C LEU A 144 -17.01 19.03 -7.71
N VAL A 145 -17.64 17.86 -7.90
CA VAL A 145 -17.31 16.62 -7.17
C VAL A 145 -16.16 15.85 -7.83
N VAL A 146 -16.12 15.78 -9.16
CA VAL A 146 -15.14 14.98 -9.92
C VAL A 146 -13.81 15.71 -10.07
N PHE A 147 -13.79 17.03 -10.27
CA PHE A 147 -12.54 17.79 -10.29
C PHE A 147 -11.92 17.92 -8.88
N ASP A 148 -12.72 17.88 -7.81
CA ASP A 148 -12.21 17.75 -6.43
C ASP A 148 -11.48 16.40 -6.20
N SER A 149 -11.80 15.38 -7.01
CA SER A 149 -11.07 14.10 -7.01
C SER A 149 -9.85 14.07 -7.95
N LYS A 150 -9.72 15.03 -8.89
CA LYS A 150 -8.63 15.06 -9.89
C LYS A 150 -7.47 16.01 -9.55
N ASP A 151 -7.64 16.92 -8.59
CA ASP A 151 -6.53 17.66 -7.97
C ASP A 151 -5.66 16.78 -7.04
N LEU A 152 -5.85 15.45 -7.08
CA LEU A 152 -5.21 14.48 -6.20
C LEU A 152 -3.97 13.81 -6.80
N ASP A 153 -3.72 13.95 -8.11
CA ASP A 153 -2.54 13.39 -8.76
C ASP A 153 -1.87 14.44 -9.67
N GLU A 154 -0.62 14.73 -9.33
CA GLU A 154 0.39 15.48 -10.10
C GLU A 154 0.37 17.02 -10.03
N GLY A 155 1.23 17.55 -9.14
CA GLY A 155 2.21 18.54 -9.60
C GLY A 155 1.98 20.03 -9.34
N GLU A 156 0.94 20.46 -8.61
CA GLU A 156 0.79 21.89 -8.27
C GLU A 156 1.36 22.26 -6.88
N GLU A 157 2.06 23.41 -6.83
CA GLU A 157 2.47 24.15 -5.63
C GLU A 157 1.22 24.55 -4.81
N GLY A 158 0.72 23.61 -4.02
CA GLY A 158 -0.52 23.77 -3.26
C GLY A 158 -1.10 22.46 -2.75
N SER A 159 -0.69 21.31 -3.30
CA SER A 159 -1.06 19.99 -2.75
C SER A 159 -0.48 19.82 -1.35
N ALA A 160 -1.34 19.50 -0.37
CA ALA A 160 -0.96 19.32 1.02
C ALA A 160 0.18 18.30 1.13
N LYS A 161 1.35 18.77 1.60
CA LYS A 161 2.58 17.96 1.63
C LYS A 161 2.38 16.76 2.54
N LEU A 162 2.64 15.56 2.02
CA LEU A 162 2.68 14.33 2.80
C LEU A 162 3.81 14.45 3.84
N ALA A 163 3.44 14.37 5.11
CA ALA A 163 4.34 14.31 6.24
C ALA A 163 4.38 12.89 6.79
N TYR A 164 5.55 12.54 7.34
CA TYR A 164 5.83 11.28 8.00
C TYR A 164 6.24 11.62 9.43
N VAL A 165 5.59 11.01 10.41
CA VAL A 165 5.80 11.32 11.83
C VAL A 165 5.82 10.05 12.67
N LEU A 166 6.66 10.03 13.68
CA LEU A 166 6.56 9.07 14.78
C LEU A 166 5.64 9.67 15.85
N MET A 167 4.80 8.84 16.45
CA MET A 167 3.76 9.30 17.37
C MET A 167 3.89 8.55 18.68
N PRO A 168 4.64 9.11 19.65
CA PRO A 168 4.80 8.51 20.96
C PRO A 168 3.45 8.09 21.55
N LEU A 169 3.41 6.94 22.22
CA LEU A 169 2.22 6.24 22.72
C LEU A 169 1.35 5.60 21.63
N ILE A 170 1.05 6.31 20.53
CA ILE A 170 0.19 5.78 19.46
C ILE A 170 0.89 4.68 18.67
N ASP A 171 2.19 4.83 18.40
CA ASP A 171 2.99 3.81 17.71
C ASP A 171 3.29 2.58 18.59
N ALA A 172 2.89 2.57 19.86
CA ALA A 172 3.06 1.42 20.75
C ALA A 172 1.95 0.38 20.64
N PHE A 173 0.80 0.72 20.03
CA PHE A 173 -0.31 -0.22 19.87
C PHE A 173 -0.01 -1.28 18.82
N ASN A 174 -0.21 -2.54 19.18
CA ASN A 174 0.00 -3.67 18.28
C ASN A 174 -1.11 -3.81 17.23
N HIS A 175 -0.80 -4.54 16.16
CA HIS A 175 -1.73 -4.83 15.08
C HIS A 175 -2.67 -5.98 15.41
N ARG A 176 -3.90 -5.91 14.90
CA ARG A 176 -4.75 -7.07 14.62
C ARG A 176 -5.53 -6.85 13.34
N ASN A 177 -5.84 -7.93 12.62
CA ASN A 177 -6.80 -7.89 11.54
C ASN A 177 -8.21 -7.51 12.05
N MET A 178 -8.61 -6.26 11.81
CA MET A 178 -9.89 -5.68 12.24
C MET A 178 -10.27 -4.50 11.36
N ALA A 179 -11.44 -3.91 11.65
CA ALA A 179 -11.87 -2.66 11.02
C ALA A 179 -10.77 -1.59 11.10
N LYS A 180 -10.61 -0.83 10.01
CA LYS A 180 -9.60 0.21 9.90
C LYS A 180 -9.70 1.17 11.09
N THR A 181 -8.57 1.41 11.75
CA THR A 181 -8.49 2.38 12.84
C THR A 181 -8.57 3.79 12.29
N GLU A 182 -9.45 4.60 12.87
CA GLU A 182 -9.64 5.99 12.46
C GLU A 182 -8.67 6.90 13.21
N PHE A 183 -7.97 7.73 12.44
CA PHE A 183 -7.06 8.76 12.94
C PHE A 183 -7.64 10.12 12.60
N GLU A 184 -7.88 10.93 13.62
CA GLU A 184 -8.23 12.33 13.44
C GLU A 184 -7.02 13.21 13.75
N PHE A 185 -6.73 14.09 12.80
CA PHE A 185 -5.66 15.06 12.89
C PHE A 185 -6.28 16.43 13.15
N SER A 186 -5.80 17.12 14.18
CA SER A 186 -6.10 18.53 14.40
C SER A 186 -4.81 19.32 14.56
N SER A 187 -4.90 20.64 14.45
CA SER A 187 -3.77 21.53 14.74
C SER A 187 -3.19 21.38 16.17
N GLN A 188 -3.94 20.79 17.10
CA GLN A 188 -3.55 20.70 18.52
C GLN A 188 -3.31 19.27 19.02
N ALA A 189 -3.87 18.25 18.38
CA ALA A 189 -3.80 16.87 18.86
C ALA A 189 -4.00 15.85 17.74
N PHE A 190 -3.38 14.68 17.95
CA PHE A 190 -3.70 13.45 17.25
C PHE A 190 -4.69 12.66 18.08
N ARG A 191 -5.76 12.15 17.46
CA ARG A 191 -6.73 11.29 18.12
C ARG A 191 -6.83 9.96 17.39
N LEU A 192 -6.62 8.90 18.15
CA LEU A 192 -6.88 7.53 17.75
C LEU A 192 -8.27 7.15 18.26
N ARG A 193 -9.19 6.77 17.37
CA ARG A 193 -10.48 6.20 17.78
C ARG A 193 -10.36 4.69 17.78
N SER A 194 -10.70 4.08 18.91
CA SER A 194 -10.71 2.63 19.03
C SER A 194 -11.64 1.99 17.98
N PRO A 195 -11.19 0.96 17.25
CA PRO A 195 -12.02 0.21 16.32
C PRO A 195 -12.98 -0.78 17.03
N ALA A 196 -12.81 -0.99 18.34
CA ALA A 196 -13.56 -1.98 19.12
C ALA A 196 -13.82 -1.54 20.57
N ALA A 197 -14.65 -2.29 21.29
CA ALA A 197 -14.78 -2.18 22.74
C ALA A 197 -13.74 -3.07 23.43
N TYR A 198 -13.16 -2.60 24.53
CA TYR A 198 -12.15 -3.32 25.32
C TYR A 198 -12.61 -3.44 26.77
N ALA A 199 -12.45 -4.62 27.37
CA ALA A 199 -12.64 -4.85 28.80
C ALA A 199 -11.37 -4.49 29.59
N GLN A 200 -11.50 -4.37 30.92
CA GLN A 200 -10.35 -4.17 31.78
C GLN A 200 -9.40 -5.38 31.66
N GLY A 201 -8.13 -5.11 31.36
CA GLY A 201 -7.10 -6.13 31.19
C GLY A 201 -6.91 -6.57 29.73
N ASP A 202 -7.80 -6.16 28.81
CA ASP A 202 -7.59 -6.40 27.39
C ASP A 202 -6.45 -5.54 26.85
N GLU A 203 -5.67 -6.12 25.94
CA GLU A 203 -4.74 -5.35 25.12
C GLU A 203 -5.50 -4.49 24.12
N VAL A 204 -5.13 -3.22 24.03
CA VAL A 204 -5.67 -2.29 23.04
C VAL A 204 -4.90 -2.46 21.74
N LEU A 205 -5.62 -2.80 20.67
CA LEU A 205 -5.05 -3.11 19.36
C LEU A 205 -5.57 -2.16 18.29
N ILE A 206 -4.82 -2.01 17.21
CA ILE A 206 -5.19 -1.20 16.05
C ILE A 206 -5.03 -1.98 14.74
N SER A 207 -5.64 -1.48 13.68
CA SER A 207 -5.36 -1.92 12.31
C SER A 207 -4.30 -1.03 11.69
N TYR A 208 -3.19 -1.62 11.25
CA TYR A 208 -2.16 -0.91 10.47
C TYR A 208 -2.61 -0.71 9.01
N GLY A 209 -3.74 -1.29 8.62
CA GLY A 209 -4.26 -1.31 7.26
C GLY A 209 -4.49 -2.73 6.76
N ALA A 210 -4.88 -2.85 5.50
CA ALA A 210 -4.99 -4.13 4.81
C ALA A 210 -3.60 -4.56 4.29
N LEU A 211 -2.77 -5.08 5.19
CA LEU A 211 -1.41 -5.53 4.90
C LEU A 211 -1.37 -7.06 4.83
N GLY A 212 -0.74 -7.63 3.81
CA GLY A 212 -0.49 -9.07 3.73
C GLY A 212 0.67 -9.50 4.64
N ASN A 213 0.78 -10.79 4.94
CA ASN A 213 1.81 -11.32 5.84
C ASN A 213 3.22 -11.14 5.29
N ASP A 214 3.40 -11.12 3.97
CA ASP A 214 4.68 -10.76 3.34
C ASP A 214 5.14 -9.35 3.75
N GLU A 215 4.22 -8.38 3.79
CA GLU A 215 4.55 -7.00 4.20
C GLU A 215 4.72 -6.89 5.71
N LEU A 216 3.89 -7.59 6.49
CA LEU A 216 4.02 -7.63 7.96
C LEU A 216 5.37 -8.22 8.39
N ALA A 217 5.79 -9.33 7.79
CA ALA A 217 7.06 -9.98 8.13
C ALA A 217 8.27 -9.11 7.76
N VAL A 218 8.23 -8.47 6.58
CA VAL A 218 9.35 -7.66 6.08
C VAL A 218 9.48 -6.34 6.85
N ARG A 219 8.36 -5.66 7.15
CA ARG A 219 8.39 -4.29 7.72
C ARG A 219 8.19 -4.22 9.23
N TYR A 220 7.51 -5.20 9.81
CA TYR A 220 7.13 -5.21 11.22
C TYR A 220 7.67 -6.41 12.01
N GLY A 221 8.15 -7.46 11.32
CA GLY A 221 8.81 -8.60 11.96
C GLY A 221 7.83 -9.60 12.58
N PHE A 222 6.58 -9.64 12.12
CA PHE A 222 5.60 -10.63 12.56
C PHE A 222 4.66 -11.02 11.41
N VAL A 223 3.91 -12.11 11.61
CA VAL A 223 2.79 -12.53 10.74
C VAL A 223 1.53 -12.67 11.57
N ASP A 224 0.37 -12.44 10.96
CA ASP A 224 -0.93 -12.67 11.59
C ASP A 224 -1.58 -13.92 10.96
N GLY A 225 -1.79 -14.95 11.78
CA GLY A 225 -2.35 -16.23 11.35
C GLY A 225 -3.83 -16.15 10.92
N ASP A 226 -4.54 -15.11 11.35
CA ASP A 226 -5.95 -14.86 11.02
C ASP A 226 -6.09 -13.69 10.01
N ASN A 227 -5.03 -13.39 9.26
CA ASN A 227 -4.99 -12.25 8.36
C ASN A 227 -5.84 -12.46 7.09
N THR A 228 -7.04 -11.87 7.08
CA THR A 228 -7.94 -11.91 5.91
C THR A 228 -7.55 -10.94 4.80
N SER A 229 -6.48 -10.16 4.99
CA SER A 229 -5.86 -9.35 3.93
C SER A 229 -4.67 -10.06 3.31
N ASP A 230 -4.36 -11.29 3.73
CA ASP A 230 -3.19 -12.01 3.26
C ASP A 230 -3.32 -12.46 1.80
N THR A 231 -2.18 -12.44 1.12
CA THR A 231 -2.04 -12.89 -0.25
C THR A 231 -0.71 -13.60 -0.44
N PHE A 232 -0.72 -14.68 -1.20
CA PHE A 232 0.47 -15.48 -1.50
C PHE A 232 0.72 -15.46 -3.00
N ALA A 233 1.97 -15.26 -3.41
CA ALA A 233 2.38 -15.25 -4.81
C ALA A 233 3.09 -16.57 -5.17
N TYR A 234 2.53 -17.31 -6.12
CA TYR A 234 3.17 -18.49 -6.71
C TYR A 234 3.98 -18.10 -7.95
N GLU A 235 5.25 -17.77 -7.73
CA GLU A 235 6.15 -17.45 -8.83
C GLU A 235 6.40 -18.66 -9.74
N GLY A 236 6.25 -18.46 -11.04
CA GLY A 236 6.39 -19.51 -12.04
C GLY A 236 5.13 -20.37 -12.21
N LEU A 237 3.95 -19.89 -11.81
CA LEU A 237 2.70 -20.64 -11.92
C LEU A 237 2.46 -21.12 -13.36
N LEU A 238 2.57 -20.25 -14.35
CA LEU A 238 2.39 -20.64 -15.76
C LEU A 238 3.38 -21.74 -16.18
N THR A 239 4.66 -21.59 -15.85
CA THR A 239 5.69 -22.59 -16.14
C THR A 239 5.36 -23.93 -15.49
N TRP A 240 4.93 -23.90 -14.23
CA TRP A 240 4.54 -25.11 -13.50
C TRP A 240 3.31 -25.76 -14.12
N LEU A 241 2.28 -24.98 -14.48
CA LEU A 241 1.08 -25.49 -15.15
C LEU A 241 1.41 -26.08 -16.52
N GLN A 242 2.28 -25.44 -17.30
CA GLN A 242 2.72 -25.97 -18.59
C GLN A 242 3.49 -27.29 -18.45
N ALA A 243 4.23 -27.48 -17.36
CA ALA A 243 4.97 -28.71 -17.09
C ALA A 243 4.08 -29.82 -16.50
N ASN A 244 3.06 -29.48 -15.70
CA ASN A 244 2.37 -30.44 -14.82
C ASN A 244 0.86 -30.57 -15.08
N HIS A 245 0.23 -29.67 -15.85
CA HIS A 245 -1.22 -29.70 -16.06
C HIS A 245 -1.59 -30.06 -17.51
N ASP A 246 -1.88 -31.33 -17.74
CA ASP A 246 -2.17 -31.89 -19.07
C ASP A 246 -3.31 -31.20 -19.84
N PRO A 247 -4.45 -30.82 -19.21
CA PRO A 247 -5.49 -30.06 -19.91
C PRO A 247 -4.97 -28.76 -20.52
N LEU A 248 -4.15 -28.00 -19.77
CA LEU A 248 -3.57 -26.76 -20.25
C LEU A 248 -2.53 -27.00 -21.35
N LYS A 249 -1.70 -28.05 -21.25
CA LYS A 249 -0.79 -28.45 -22.34
C LYS A 249 -1.53 -28.71 -23.65
N ARG A 250 -2.62 -29.49 -23.60
CA ARG A 250 -3.44 -29.81 -24.79
C ARG A 250 -4.10 -28.56 -25.36
N SER A 251 -4.66 -27.72 -24.48
CA SER A 251 -5.27 -26.44 -24.86
C SER A 251 -4.28 -25.52 -25.59
N LEU A 252 -3.07 -25.36 -25.04
CA LEU A 252 -2.02 -24.54 -25.64
C LEU A 252 -1.52 -25.10 -26.98
N GLY A 253 -1.34 -26.42 -27.08
CA GLY A 253 -0.94 -27.07 -28.32
C GLY A 253 -1.97 -26.92 -29.44
N ALA A 254 -3.26 -26.82 -29.10
CA ALA A 254 -4.34 -26.66 -30.07
C ALA A 254 -4.51 -25.21 -30.57
N ALA A 255 -3.98 -24.21 -29.86
CA ALA A 255 -4.12 -22.80 -30.21
C ALA A 255 -2.96 -21.95 -29.65
N PRO A 256 -1.78 -21.97 -30.30
CA PRO A 256 -0.58 -21.30 -29.81
C PRO A 256 -0.71 -19.77 -29.73
N ASP A 257 -1.58 -19.17 -30.55
CA ASP A 257 -1.84 -17.72 -30.58
C ASP A 257 -2.38 -17.16 -29.25
N ARG A 258 -2.88 -17.99 -28.33
CA ARG A 258 -3.42 -17.52 -27.05
C ARG A 258 -2.37 -16.98 -26.10
N LEU A 259 -1.14 -17.50 -26.15
CA LEU A 259 -0.02 -17.01 -25.33
C LEU A 259 0.43 -15.62 -25.79
N THR A 260 0.56 -15.43 -27.10
CA THR A 260 1.13 -14.21 -27.69
C THR A 260 0.10 -13.14 -27.97
N ARG A 261 -1.10 -13.51 -28.42
CA ARG A 261 -2.19 -12.57 -28.72
C ARG A 261 -3.12 -12.40 -27.53
N GLY A 262 -3.61 -13.51 -26.98
CA GLY A 262 -4.61 -13.50 -25.91
C GLY A 262 -4.09 -12.85 -24.62
N LEU A 263 -3.01 -13.37 -24.04
CA LEU A 263 -2.50 -12.85 -22.78
C LEU A 263 -1.84 -11.47 -22.93
N ARG A 264 -1.01 -11.28 -23.97
CA ARG A 264 -0.23 -10.03 -24.16
C ARG A 264 -1.06 -8.82 -24.45
N GLU A 265 -2.04 -8.93 -25.35
CA GLU A 265 -2.92 -7.81 -25.67
C GLU A 265 -3.78 -7.43 -24.46
N ALA A 266 -4.15 -8.41 -23.62
CA ALA A 266 -4.90 -8.20 -22.39
C ALA A 266 -4.02 -7.88 -21.17
N ARG A 267 -2.69 -7.90 -21.30
CA ARG A 267 -1.69 -7.65 -20.23
C ARG A 267 -1.84 -8.61 -19.04
N LEU A 268 -2.06 -9.90 -19.33
CA LEU A 268 -2.34 -10.93 -18.33
C LEU A 268 -1.13 -11.81 -17.99
N GLU A 269 0.00 -11.70 -18.71
CA GLU A 269 1.14 -12.61 -18.52
C GLU A 269 1.72 -12.57 -17.11
N SER A 270 1.83 -11.38 -16.52
CA SER A 270 2.37 -11.23 -15.16
C SER A 270 1.48 -11.92 -14.14
N TYR A 271 0.16 -11.86 -14.31
CA TYR A 271 -0.80 -12.48 -13.40
C TYR A 271 -0.69 -14.00 -13.42
N VAL A 272 -0.67 -14.61 -14.62
CA VAL A 272 -0.56 -16.08 -14.74
C VAL A 272 0.85 -16.59 -14.41
N SER A 273 1.88 -15.75 -14.53
CA SER A 273 3.25 -16.12 -14.17
C SER A 273 3.50 -16.04 -12.66
N MET A 274 2.91 -15.04 -11.98
CA MET A 274 3.09 -14.83 -10.54
C MET A 274 2.03 -15.49 -9.66
N GLY A 275 0.85 -15.81 -10.20
CA GLY A 275 -0.18 -16.57 -9.49
C GLY A 275 -0.51 -16.04 -8.08
N VAL A 276 -1.23 -14.92 -7.97
CA VAL A 276 -1.61 -14.37 -6.65
C VAL A 276 -2.91 -14.99 -6.16
N LEU A 277 -2.85 -15.59 -4.97
CA LEU A 277 -3.98 -16.17 -4.25
C LEU A 277 -4.22 -15.40 -2.96
N ARG A 278 -5.49 -15.28 -2.57
CA ARG A 278 -5.93 -14.68 -1.30
C ARG A 278 -5.94 -15.72 -0.19
N TRP A 279 -6.07 -15.26 1.06
CA TRP A 279 -6.15 -16.10 2.27
C TRP A 279 -7.19 -17.23 2.19
N ASP A 280 -8.30 -17.04 1.48
CA ASP A 280 -9.39 -18.00 1.30
C ASP A 280 -9.17 -18.97 0.12
N GLY A 281 -8.02 -18.87 -0.55
CA GLY A 281 -7.68 -19.63 -1.75
C GLY A 281 -8.27 -19.06 -3.04
N ALA A 282 -9.01 -17.94 -2.99
CA ALA A 282 -9.50 -17.29 -4.19
C ALA A 282 -8.36 -16.61 -4.96
N ALA A 283 -8.39 -16.68 -6.29
CA ALA A 283 -7.45 -16.00 -7.16
C ALA A 283 -7.95 -14.59 -7.53
N ASP A 284 -7.02 -13.68 -7.83
CA ASP A 284 -7.34 -12.38 -8.45
C ASP A 284 -8.13 -12.55 -9.76
N ASP A 285 -9.01 -11.61 -10.08
CA ASP A 285 -9.86 -11.66 -11.27
C ASP A 285 -9.06 -11.75 -12.57
N ASN A 286 -7.90 -11.08 -12.64
CA ASN A 286 -7.03 -11.16 -13.82
C ASN A 286 -6.28 -12.48 -13.89
N LEU A 287 -5.92 -13.09 -12.75
CA LEU A 287 -5.40 -14.46 -12.74
C LEU A 287 -6.47 -15.43 -13.25
N MET A 288 -7.69 -15.35 -12.73
CA MET A 288 -8.80 -16.19 -13.19
C MET A 288 -9.11 -15.97 -14.67
N TRP A 289 -9.08 -14.73 -15.14
CA TRP A 289 -9.26 -14.39 -16.55
C TRP A 289 -8.14 -14.97 -17.43
N GLY A 290 -6.87 -14.81 -17.03
CA GLY A 290 -5.74 -15.37 -17.74
C GLY A 290 -5.79 -16.89 -17.82
N LEU A 291 -6.18 -17.56 -16.73
CA LEU A 291 -6.36 -19.02 -16.71
C LEU A 291 -7.51 -19.47 -17.64
N ARG A 292 -8.62 -18.72 -17.72
CA ARG A 292 -9.69 -19.01 -18.69
C ARG A 292 -9.21 -18.90 -20.12
N VAL A 293 -8.41 -17.88 -20.44
CA VAL A 293 -7.78 -17.72 -21.77
C VAL A 293 -6.89 -18.91 -22.08
N LEU A 294 -6.05 -19.33 -21.13
CA LEU A 294 -5.12 -20.45 -21.30
C LEU A 294 -5.82 -21.81 -21.45
N MET A 295 -6.94 -22.03 -20.74
CA MET A 295 -7.64 -23.32 -20.70
C MET A 295 -8.83 -23.44 -21.65
N ALA A 296 -9.18 -22.38 -22.38
CA ALA A 296 -10.28 -22.42 -23.34
C ALA A 296 -10.09 -23.54 -24.37
N THR A 297 -11.12 -24.29 -24.69
CA THR A 297 -11.11 -25.17 -25.88
C THR A 297 -11.06 -24.34 -27.17
N PRO A 298 -10.56 -24.87 -28.30
CA PRO A 298 -10.59 -24.16 -29.59
C PRO A 298 -11.97 -23.57 -29.91
N GLU A 299 -13.03 -24.31 -29.61
CA GLU A 299 -14.42 -23.91 -29.80
C GLU A 299 -14.78 -22.72 -28.92
N GLN A 300 -14.43 -22.75 -27.62
CA GLN A 300 -14.66 -21.63 -26.69
C GLN A 300 -13.89 -20.37 -27.10
N TRP A 301 -12.65 -20.52 -27.57
CA TRP A 301 -11.84 -19.38 -28.03
C TRP A 301 -12.42 -18.73 -29.29
N THR A 302 -12.85 -19.55 -30.27
CA THR A 302 -13.52 -19.05 -31.46
C THR A 302 -14.88 -18.42 -31.13
N ALA A 303 -15.66 -19.01 -30.22
CA ALA A 303 -16.92 -18.44 -29.74
C ALA A 303 -16.73 -17.10 -29.02
N ALA A 304 -15.58 -16.91 -28.36
CA ALA A 304 -15.16 -15.64 -27.77
C ALA A 304 -14.59 -14.62 -28.79
N GLY A 305 -14.76 -14.86 -30.09
CA GLY A 305 -14.26 -13.99 -31.16
C GLY A 305 -12.74 -14.06 -31.36
N GLY A 306 -12.07 -15.07 -30.80
CA GLY A 306 -10.62 -15.20 -30.87
C GLY A 306 -9.87 -14.13 -30.07
N THR A 307 -10.49 -13.61 -29.01
CA THR A 307 -9.92 -12.56 -28.15
C THR A 307 -10.01 -12.93 -26.68
N ALA A 308 -9.08 -12.42 -25.87
CA ALA A 308 -9.16 -12.60 -24.42
C ALA A 308 -10.37 -11.90 -23.81
N ALA A 309 -10.79 -10.75 -24.35
CA ALA A 309 -11.93 -9.99 -23.86
C ALA A 309 -13.24 -10.80 -23.85
N GLY A 310 -13.46 -11.64 -24.87
CA GLY A 310 -14.63 -12.52 -24.94
C GLY A 310 -14.65 -13.63 -23.87
N LEU A 311 -13.57 -13.83 -23.12
CA LEU A 311 -13.45 -14.78 -22.00
C LEU A 311 -13.39 -14.11 -20.63
N LYS A 312 -13.52 -12.78 -20.57
CA LYS A 312 -13.60 -12.06 -19.30
C LYS A 312 -14.98 -12.26 -18.69
N LEU A 313 -15.04 -12.65 -17.43
CA LEU A 313 -16.29 -12.62 -16.67
C LEU A 313 -16.47 -11.22 -16.07
N GLY A 314 -17.71 -10.75 -16.02
CA GLY A 314 -18.10 -9.48 -15.41
C GLY A 314 -18.18 -9.56 -13.90
#